data_AF-A0A3B9VH40-F1
#
_entry.id   AF-A0A3B9VH40-F1
#
_cell.length_a   1.000
_cell.length_b   1.000
_cell.length_c   1.000
_cell.angle_alpha   90.00
_cell.angle_beta   90.00
_cell.angle_gamma   90.00
#
_symmetry.space_group_name_H-M   'P 1'
#
loop_
_entity.id
_entity.type
_entity.pdbx_description
1 polymer ?
#
loop_
_entity_poly.entity_id
_entity_poly.type
_entity_poly.pdbx_seq_one_letter_code
_entity_poly.pdbx_strand_id
1 'polypeptide(L)' 'MPIMNGIEAAKKIKLHNKDIPVVAMTANIAESIKQECELAGMNDYLTKPITEATLIKLLDKYSR' A
#
# COMPACT_ATOMS: atom_id res chain seq x y z
N MET A 1 4.21 10.91 -7.19
CA MET A 1 5.20 11.44 -6.23
C MET A 1 6.43 11.84 -7.02
N PRO A 2 6.81 13.12 -7.09
CA PRO A 2 7.93 13.57 -7.93
C PRO A 2 9.33 13.37 -7.32
N ILE A 3 9.43 13.15 -6.00
CA ILE A 3 10.74 13.09 -5.29
C ILE A 3 11.13 11.66 -4.89
N MET A 4 10.16 10.80 -4.58
CA MET A 4 10.37 9.43 -4.08
C MET A 4 9.24 8.54 -4.60
N ASN A 5 9.53 7.28 -4.92
CA ASN A 5 8.48 6.35 -5.31
C ASN A 5 7.79 5.71 -4.09
N GLY A 6 6.63 5.07 -4.30
CA GLY A 6 5.85 4.48 -3.20
C GLY A 6 6.53 3.30 -2.51
N ILE A 7 7.35 2.54 -3.25
CA ILE A 7 8.10 1.40 -2.72
C ILE A 7 9.17 1.86 -1.73
N GLU A 8 9.95 2.87 -2.09
CA GLU A 8 10.94 3.51 -1.22
C GLU A 8 10.29 4.13 0.02
N ALA A 9 9.16 4.81 -0.17
CA ALA A 9 8.40 5.39 0.94
C ALA A 9 7.94 4.32 1.93
N ALA A 10 7.37 3.20 1.45
CA ALA A 10 6.95 2.10 2.30
C ALA A 10 8.10 1.49 3.09
N LYS A 11 9.24 1.24 2.44
CA LYS A 11 10.45 0.75 3.14
C LYS A 11 10.87 1.70 4.27
N LYS A 12 10.88 3.01 4.02
CA LYS A 12 11.22 4.01 5.06
C LYS A 12 10.21 4.05 6.20
N ILE A 13 8.91 3.98 5.89
CA ILE A 13 7.85 3.92 6.89
C ILE A 13 8.03 2.68 7.77
N LYS A 14 8.25 1.51 7.16
CA LYS A 14 8.42 0.21 7.85
C LYS A 14 9.70 0.12 8.67
N LEU A 15 10.76 0.83 8.28
CA LEU A 15 11.97 0.98 9.10
C LEU A 15 11.70 1.74 10.40
N HIS A 16 10.82 2.73 10.37
CA HIS A 16 10.47 3.53 11.55
C HIS A 16 9.42 2.84 12.43
N ASN A 17 8.39 2.25 11.81
CA ASN A 17 7.36 1.49 12.50
C ASN A 17 6.94 0.31 11.62
N LYS A 18 7.27 -0.91 12.05
CA LYS A 18 6.95 -2.14 11.27
C LYS A 18 5.46 -2.45 11.27
N ASP A 19 4.77 -2.09 12.33
CA ASP A 19 3.38 -2.49 12.59
C ASP A 19 2.37 -1.53 11.95
N ILE A 20 2.79 -0.33 11.55
CA ILE A 20 1.90 0.60 10.85
C ILE A 20 1.43 -0.01 9.52
N PRO A 21 0.11 -0.11 9.27
CA PRO A 21 -0.40 -0.60 8.01
C PRO A 21 -0.01 0.32 6.85
N VAL A 22 0.55 -0.25 5.77
CA VAL A 22 0.85 0.48 4.54
C VAL A 22 0.13 -0.18 3.38
N VAL A 23 -0.69 0.57 2.65
CA VAL A 23 -1.49 0.07 1.54
C VAL A 23 -1.09 0.75 0.25
N ALA A 24 -0.76 -0.04 -0.78
CA ALA A 24 -0.41 0.47 -2.09
C ALA A 24 -1.65 1.00 -2.82
N MET A 25 -1.51 2.04 -3.65
CA MET A 25 -2.54 2.45 -4.59
C MET A 25 -2.02 2.29 -6.01
N THR A 26 -2.59 1.36 -6.78
CA THR A 26 -2.09 1.03 -8.13
C THR A 26 -3.19 1.10 -9.19
N ALA A 27 -2.81 1.39 -10.44
CA ALA A 27 -3.73 1.31 -11.59
C ALA A 27 -3.83 -0.12 -12.16
N ASN A 28 -2.81 -0.96 -11.92
CA ASN A 28 -2.79 -2.35 -12.37
C ASN A 28 -1.96 -3.20 -11.39
N ILE A 29 -2.38 -4.45 -11.15
CA ILE A 29 -1.63 -5.39 -10.31
C ILE A 29 -1.00 -6.40 -11.26
N ALA A 30 0.17 -6.04 -11.78
CA ALA A 30 1.07 -7.05 -12.32
C ALA A 30 1.67 -7.85 -11.16
N GLU A 31 1.95 -9.14 -11.38
CA GLU A 31 2.53 -10.01 -10.37
C GLU A 31 3.89 -9.50 -9.86
N SER A 32 4.68 -8.88 -10.73
CA SER A 32 5.93 -8.20 -10.36
C SER A 32 5.70 -7.07 -9.35
N ILE A 33 4.69 -6.22 -9.57
CA ILE A 33 4.36 -5.11 -8.67
C ILE A 33 3.88 -5.65 -7.31
N LYS A 34 3.12 -6.75 -7.32
CA LYS A 34 2.68 -7.40 -6.09
C LYS A 34 3.88 -7.88 -5.26
N GLN A 35 4.83 -8.56 -5.90
CA GLN A 35 6.07 -9.01 -5.24
C GLN A 35 6.89 -7.82 -4.70
N GLU A 36 7.04 -6.75 -5.46
CA GLU A 36 7.75 -5.54 -5.01
C GLU A 36 7.09 -4.91 -3.78
N CYS A 37 5.76 -4.81 -3.75
CA CYS A 37 4.99 -4.29 -2.62
C CYS A 37 5.16 -5.17 -1.37
N GLU A 38 5.09 -6.50 -1.53
CA GLU A 38 5.31 -7.46 -0.43
C GLU A 38 6.72 -7.35 0.14
N LEU A 39 7.75 -7.29 -0.73
CA LEU A 39 9.14 -7.08 -0.32
C LEU A 39 9.40 -5.72 0.35
N ALA A 40 8.58 -4.71 0.02
CA ALA A 40 8.62 -3.41 0.67
C ALA A 40 7.91 -3.39 2.03
N GLY A 41 7.25 -4.48 2.43
CA GLY A 41 6.51 -4.60 3.68
C GLY A 41 5.11 -3.98 3.64
N MET A 42 4.54 -3.76 2.45
CA MET A 42 3.16 -3.28 2.30
C MET A 42 2.17 -4.41 2.66
N ASN A 43 1.07 -4.05 3.30
CA ASN A 43 0.08 -4.97 3.86
C ASN A 43 -1.06 -5.28 2.88
N ASP A 44 -1.37 -4.36 1.97
CA ASP A 44 -2.49 -4.49 1.04
C ASP A 44 -2.30 -3.59 -0.19
N TYR A 45 -3.27 -3.63 -1.10
CA TYR A 45 -3.38 -2.71 -2.21
C TYR A 45 -4.83 -2.28 -2.49
N LEU A 46 -4.99 -1.09 -3.07
CA LEU A 46 -6.22 -0.59 -3.67
C LEU A 46 -5.99 -0.31 -5.15
N THR A 47 -6.87 -0.83 -5.99
CA THR A 47 -6.88 -0.54 -7.42
C THR A 47 -7.60 0.77 -7.71
N LYS A 48 -7.08 1.53 -8.66
CA LYS A 48 -7.74 2.73 -9.19
C LYS A 48 -8.75 2.33 -10.29
N PRO A 49 -9.88 3.04 -10.42
CA PRO A 49 -10.32 4.16 -9.58
C PRO A 49 -10.79 3.68 -8.20
N ILE A 50 -10.42 4.41 -7.15
CA ILE A 50 -10.80 4.10 -5.78
C ILE A 50 -12.22 4.60 -5.56
N THR A 51 -13.10 3.73 -5.06
CA THR A 51 -14.46 4.09 -4.65
C THR A 51 -14.53 4.22 -3.13
N GLU A 52 -15.50 4.98 -2.64
CA GLU A 52 -15.76 5.12 -1.20
C GLU A 52 -15.98 3.76 -0.53
N ALA A 53 -16.78 2.87 -1.15
CA ALA A 53 -17.03 1.53 -0.63
C ALA A 53 -15.73 0.70 -0.50
N THR A 54 -14.83 0.76 -1.48
CA THR A 54 -13.53 0.05 -1.42
C THR A 54 -12.61 0.64 -0.35
N LEU A 55 -12.65 1.96 -0.16
CA LEU A 55 -11.83 2.65 0.84
C LEU A 55 -12.32 2.35 2.26
N ILE A 56 -13.62 2.49 2.52
CA ILE A 56 -14.22 2.21 3.84
C ILE A 56 -13.93 0.76 4.24
N LYS A 57 -14.15 -0.21 3.35
CA LYS A 57 -13.87 -1.63 3.62
C LYS A 57 -12.40 -1.86 4.03
N LEU A 58 -11.47 -1.16 3.38
CA LEU A 58 -10.05 -1.26 3.72
C LEU A 58 -9.76 -0.61 5.08
N LEU A 59 -10.31 0.57 5.35
CA LEU A 59 -10.12 1.26 6.63
C LEU A 59 -10.70 0.44 7.78
N ASP A 60 -11.88 -0.16 7.61
CA ASP A 60 -12.50 -1.05 8.59
C ASP A 60 -11.60 -2.25 8.94
N LYS A 61 -10.86 -2.78 7.95
CA LYS A 61 -9.89 -3.87 8.16
C LYS A 61 -8.73 -3.48 9.08
N TYR A 62 -8.33 -2.21 9.12
CA TYR A 62 -7.16 -1.71 9.86
C TYR A 62 -7.51 -0.74 11.00
N SER A 63 -8.78 -0.45 11.25
CA SER A 63 -9.26 0.48 12.28
C SER A 63 -9.47 -0.15 13.67
N ARG A 64 -9.18 -1.44 13.82
CA ARG A 64 -9.40 -2.21 15.04
C ARG A 64 -8.08 -2.56 15.73
#